data_AF-A0A250IMA5-F1
#
_entry.id   AF-A0A250IMA5-F1
#
_cell.length_a   1.000
_cell.length_b   1.000
_cell.length_c   1.000
_cell.angle_alpha   90.00
_cell.angle_beta   90.00
_cell.angle_gamma   90.00
#
_symmetry.space_group_name_H-M   'P 1'
#
loop_
_entity.id
_entity.type
_entity.pdbx_description
1 polymer ?
#
loop_
_entity_poly.entity_id
_entity_poly.type
_entity_poly.pdbx_seq_one_letter_code
_entity_poly.pdbx_strand_id
1 'polypeptide(L)'
;MKIKNIGFLVGASLLTFTLVAEAADSFRDETQARGTYFHTEVHPPHWMPWTTDGAPALVTGPSFLTHGLRCSGRYCDDVSLLNVESGYTQTNSWWTDSFSEEGTNEQVCANNGFVTGIGCSGDYCDSISLRCSQINNGGVRSNCYWTEAVSDESGGKFVAPESLYLAGIRCSGRYCDNKQLYLCQANNGGPSFDLSTLAKRYAPRLRFDQETTTGSGEQSKCFPSDAATYFAQRAQGASPISLCNQDYSTIRNNLVPAYYLATQVGTNTVLIRYWYFYAWQSTCFVSAGSHAADWESMTVLVVDGQLSRVAFYQHGGWYSREAGSYETVEGTHPVAYVGKNAHGSYHDSGGSGGCLYFEDYRNPGGNDYRMDTWNNLVPLTRGSGSPAWMNCTGSGCFDGIGHPIEQTGDLRSMRGCGKDGCDKSSVGENIPFQNDPTGADHTAVHVQHSGKVIDVPGASTSEGVKLTQFSNRGVDNERWMLESAGGEYFTLRVRHSGKCMDVAGSSTTAGTNVLQHTCNGGDNQKFRLIPYGNGYFALQAKHSNQCLDIAGGSMDDGGFLVQWPCAWTANESFRFAR
;
A
#
# COMPACT_ATOMS: atom_id res chain seq x y z
N MET A 1 30.90 12.48 -32.68
CA MET A 1 31.84 11.52 -33.30
C MET A 1 33.19 11.65 -32.61
N LYS A 2 33.58 10.67 -31.80
CA LYS A 2 34.93 10.54 -31.22
C LYS A 2 35.31 9.06 -31.34
N ILE A 3 36.37 8.78 -32.08
CA ILE A 3 36.91 7.45 -32.33
C ILE A 3 37.97 7.17 -31.25
N LYS A 4 37.91 6.01 -30.61
CA LYS A 4 39.01 5.46 -29.80
C LYS A 4 39.25 4.00 -30.20
N ASN A 5 40.51 3.75 -30.54
CA ASN A 5 41.20 2.49 -30.77
C ASN A 5 41.07 1.83 -32.15
N ILE A 6 42.15 2.07 -32.91
CA ILE A 6 42.63 1.36 -34.09
C ILE A 6 43.59 0.27 -33.59
N GLY A 7 43.38 -0.97 -34.01
CA GLY A 7 44.36 -2.06 -33.87
C GLY A 7 44.58 -2.71 -35.23
N PHE A 8 45.83 -2.73 -35.69
CA PHE A 8 46.28 -3.36 -36.93
C PHE A 8 47.19 -4.55 -36.61
N LEU A 9 47.00 -5.69 -37.29
CA LEU A 9 48.11 -6.57 -37.64
C LEU A 9 47.83 -7.38 -38.93
N VAL A 10 48.42 -6.83 -40.00
CA VAL A 10 49.02 -7.37 -41.24
C VAL A 10 48.81 -8.85 -41.62
N GLY A 11 48.33 -9.08 -42.85
CA GLY A 11 48.52 -10.36 -43.56
C GLY A 11 47.72 -10.56 -44.86
N ALA A 12 48.07 -9.81 -45.92
CA ALA A 12 47.88 -10.08 -47.36
C ALA A 12 46.51 -10.54 -47.94
N SER A 13 45.91 -9.61 -48.71
CA SER A 13 45.20 -9.79 -50.00
C SER A 13 43.73 -10.20 -50.07
N LEU A 14 42.93 -9.19 -50.46
CA LEU A 14 41.67 -9.15 -51.25
C LEU A 14 40.46 -9.99 -50.82
N LEU A 15 39.36 -9.28 -50.47
CA LEU A 15 38.00 -9.64 -50.93
C LEU A 15 37.10 -8.40 -51.01
N THR A 16 36.57 -8.18 -52.21
CA THR A 16 35.55 -7.19 -52.62
C THR A 16 34.18 -7.47 -52.01
N PHE A 17 33.42 -6.43 -51.64
CA PHE A 17 31.96 -6.51 -51.46
C PHE A 17 31.23 -5.31 -52.10
N THR A 18 30.14 -5.64 -52.79
CA THR A 18 29.33 -4.81 -53.68
C THR A 18 28.31 -3.97 -52.93
N LEU A 19 28.11 -2.74 -53.38
CA LEU A 19 27.05 -1.80 -52.97
C LEU A 19 25.72 -2.10 -53.66
N VAL A 20 24.60 -1.87 -52.96
CA VAL A 20 23.37 -1.35 -53.60
C VAL A 20 22.75 -0.29 -52.69
N ALA A 21 22.54 0.89 -53.26
CA ALA A 21 21.77 2.00 -52.71
C ALA A 21 20.68 2.34 -53.74
N GLU A 22 19.47 2.66 -53.28
CA GLU A 22 18.46 3.33 -54.10
C GLU A 22 17.61 4.28 -53.22
N ALA A 23 17.10 5.33 -53.87
CA ALA A 23 16.82 6.67 -53.33
C ALA A 23 15.32 6.95 -52.99
N ALA A 24 15.10 8.12 -52.38
CA ALA A 24 13.83 8.79 -52.01
C ALA A 24 12.81 8.90 -53.19
N ASP A 25 11.50 9.09 -53.01
CA ASP A 25 10.83 10.18 -52.28
C ASP A 25 9.27 9.99 -52.16
N SER A 26 8.68 10.59 -51.11
CA SER A 26 7.32 11.19 -51.04
C SER A 26 6.00 10.35 -50.79
N PHE A 27 5.21 10.90 -49.84
CA PHE A 27 3.73 10.89 -49.63
C PHE A 27 2.93 9.73 -48.93
N ARG A 28 2.23 10.15 -47.86
CA ARG A 28 0.90 9.77 -47.28
C ARG A 28 0.69 8.49 -46.44
N ASP A 29 0.49 8.75 -45.14
CA ASP A 29 -0.69 8.47 -44.28
C ASP A 29 -1.29 7.05 -44.12
N GLU A 30 -1.58 6.78 -42.85
CA GLU A 30 -2.42 5.75 -42.21
C GLU A 30 -2.06 4.23 -42.23
N THR A 31 -2.10 3.67 -41.00
CA THR A 31 -2.36 2.28 -40.55
C THR A 31 -1.21 1.28 -40.25
N GLN A 32 -1.04 1.08 -38.94
CA GLN A 32 -0.86 -0.16 -38.16
C GLN A 32 0.35 -1.12 -38.30
N ALA A 33 1.01 -1.26 -37.13
CA ALA A 33 1.35 -2.49 -36.40
C ALA A 33 2.78 -3.07 -36.47
N ARG A 34 3.49 -2.93 -35.34
CA ARG A 34 4.42 -3.86 -34.63
C ARG A 34 5.12 -3.01 -33.54
N GLY A 35 4.87 -3.11 -32.24
CA GLY A 35 4.86 -4.29 -31.38
C GLY A 35 6.18 -4.39 -30.62
N THR A 36 6.34 -3.68 -29.48
CA THR A 36 7.37 -3.97 -28.47
C THR A 36 6.69 -4.04 -27.10
N TYR A 37 6.86 -5.20 -26.46
CA TYR A 37 6.22 -5.59 -25.21
C TYR A 37 6.85 -4.84 -24.03
N PHE A 38 6.12 -3.87 -23.49
CA PHE A 38 6.30 -3.34 -22.15
C PHE A 38 5.16 -3.89 -21.28
N HIS A 39 5.47 -4.70 -20.27
CA HIS A 39 4.56 -4.93 -19.14
C HIS A 39 5.24 -4.38 -17.89
N THR A 40 5.25 -3.06 -17.81
CA THR A 40 5.41 -2.23 -16.61
C THR A 40 3.99 -1.91 -16.11
N GLU A 41 3.66 -2.08 -14.82
CA GLU A 41 2.32 -1.87 -14.22
C GLU A 41 1.38 -0.95 -15.05
N VAL A 42 0.29 -1.50 -15.58
CA VAL A 42 -0.41 -0.90 -16.73
C VAL A 42 -1.68 -0.20 -16.25
N HIS A 43 -1.47 1.00 -15.67
CA HIS A 43 -2.40 2.13 -15.50
C HIS A 43 -2.89 2.42 -14.06
N PRO A 44 -2.49 3.55 -13.45
CA PRO A 44 -3.11 4.03 -12.21
C PRO A 44 -4.62 4.28 -12.40
N PRO A 45 -5.42 4.32 -11.31
CA PRO A 45 -6.83 4.66 -11.40
C PRO A 45 -7.02 5.95 -12.19
N HIS A 46 -7.80 5.89 -13.26
CA HIS A 46 -8.00 7.03 -14.17
C HIS A 46 -9.46 7.20 -14.51
N TRP A 47 -9.89 8.46 -14.55
CA TRP A 47 -11.22 8.80 -15.02
C TRP A 47 -11.26 8.67 -16.54
N MET A 48 -12.27 7.97 -17.04
CA MET A 48 -12.59 7.95 -18.45
C MET A 48 -12.98 9.34 -18.94
N PRO A 49 -12.93 9.60 -20.26
CA PRO A 49 -13.58 10.76 -20.85
C PRO A 49 -15.05 10.86 -20.42
N TRP A 50 -15.59 12.07 -20.50
CA TRP A 50 -17.02 12.30 -20.25
C TRP A 50 -17.87 11.70 -21.38
N THR A 51 -19.05 11.19 -21.05
CA THR A 51 -20.13 10.89 -21.99
C THR A 51 -21.41 11.61 -21.54
N THR A 52 -22.29 11.88 -22.48
CA THR A 52 -23.52 12.67 -22.34
C THR A 52 -24.49 12.25 -23.46
N ASP A 53 -25.64 12.89 -23.59
CA ASP A 53 -26.61 12.55 -24.63
C ASP A 53 -26.07 12.63 -26.04
N GLY A 54 -26.28 11.55 -26.80
CA GLY A 54 -25.81 11.45 -28.18
C GLY A 54 -24.29 11.30 -28.31
N ALA A 55 -23.54 11.33 -27.21
CA ALA A 55 -22.13 10.96 -27.20
C ALA A 55 -21.95 9.44 -27.18
N PRO A 56 -20.81 8.92 -27.66
CA PRO A 56 -20.52 7.50 -27.57
C PRO A 56 -20.51 7.00 -26.12
N ALA A 57 -21.05 5.81 -25.91
CA ALA A 57 -21.03 5.16 -24.61
C ALA A 57 -19.58 4.83 -24.18
N LEU A 58 -19.32 4.92 -22.88
CA LEU A 58 -18.03 4.55 -22.31
C LEU A 58 -17.94 3.03 -22.18
N VAL A 59 -16.79 2.47 -22.56
CA VAL A 59 -16.46 1.06 -22.38
C VAL A 59 -15.05 0.94 -21.83
N THR A 60 -14.92 0.23 -20.71
CA THR A 60 -13.63 -0.05 -20.07
C THR A 60 -12.81 -1.06 -20.88
N GLY A 61 -11.48 -1.03 -20.71
CA GLY A 61 -10.60 -2.04 -21.29
C GLY A 61 -10.83 -3.44 -20.66
N PRO A 62 -10.45 -4.53 -21.34
CA PRO A 62 -10.81 -5.89 -20.96
C PRO A 62 -10.26 -6.37 -19.60
N SER A 63 -9.27 -5.68 -19.03
CA SER A 63 -8.67 -5.97 -17.71
C SER A 63 -9.10 -4.99 -16.61
N PHE A 64 -9.96 -4.03 -16.94
CA PHE A 64 -10.39 -2.95 -16.05
C PHE A 64 -11.76 -3.23 -15.46
N LEU A 65 -11.97 -2.78 -14.23
CA LEU A 65 -13.28 -2.70 -13.60
C LEU A 65 -13.57 -1.27 -13.16
N THR A 66 -14.85 -0.94 -13.10
CA THR A 66 -15.30 0.39 -12.67
C THR A 66 -15.28 0.48 -11.15
N HIS A 67 -14.53 1.46 -10.63
CA HIS A 67 -14.30 1.71 -9.22
C HIS A 67 -14.98 2.99 -8.71
N GLY A 68 -15.66 3.73 -9.57
CA GLY A 68 -16.32 4.97 -9.19
C GLY A 68 -17.04 5.61 -10.36
N LEU A 69 -17.85 6.61 -10.04
CA LEU A 69 -18.60 7.42 -11.00
C LEU A 69 -18.49 8.89 -10.59
N ARG A 70 -18.36 9.76 -11.58
CA ARG A 70 -18.54 11.20 -11.41
C ARG A 70 -19.51 11.71 -12.45
N CYS A 71 -20.21 12.77 -12.10
CA CYS A 71 -21.06 13.52 -12.99
C CYS A 71 -20.86 15.03 -12.81
N SER A 72 -21.16 15.78 -13.87
CA SER A 72 -21.12 17.24 -13.89
C SER A 72 -22.23 17.78 -14.77
N GLY A 73 -22.32 19.11 -14.85
CA GLY A 73 -23.35 19.80 -15.61
C GLY A 73 -24.73 19.70 -14.94
N ARG A 74 -25.76 20.24 -15.60
CA ARG A 74 -27.08 20.39 -14.98
C ARG A 74 -27.78 19.04 -14.99
N TYR A 75 -28.27 18.59 -13.83
CA TYR A 75 -28.90 17.27 -13.66
C TYR A 75 -27.94 16.10 -13.86
N CYS A 76 -26.63 16.30 -13.68
CA CYS A 76 -25.63 15.26 -13.92
C CYS A 76 -25.74 14.64 -15.32
N ASP A 77 -25.83 15.51 -16.34
CA ASP A 77 -25.91 15.17 -17.76
C ASP A 77 -24.61 14.57 -18.30
N ASP A 78 -23.46 15.07 -17.85
CA ASP A 78 -22.15 14.53 -18.19
C ASP A 78 -21.73 13.49 -17.14
N VAL A 79 -21.46 12.25 -17.56
CA VAL A 79 -20.99 11.16 -16.68
C VAL A 79 -19.63 10.62 -17.10
N SER A 80 -18.85 10.16 -16.12
CA SER A 80 -17.53 9.57 -16.31
C SER A 80 -17.28 8.48 -15.28
N LEU A 81 -16.65 7.37 -15.70
CA LEU A 81 -16.33 6.24 -14.84
C LEU A 81 -14.86 6.28 -14.42
N LEU A 82 -14.57 5.89 -13.18
CA LEU A 82 -13.20 5.65 -12.72
C LEU A 82 -12.83 4.20 -13.00
N ASN A 83 -11.80 3.98 -13.80
CA ASN A 83 -11.31 2.65 -14.12
C ASN A 83 -10.06 2.32 -13.32
N VAL A 84 -9.99 1.08 -12.85
CA VAL A 84 -8.80 0.52 -12.20
C VAL A 84 -8.47 -0.83 -12.83
N GLU A 85 -7.18 -1.11 -13.03
CA GLU A 85 -6.73 -2.44 -13.42
C GLU A 85 -7.05 -3.40 -12.26
N SER A 86 -7.79 -4.47 -12.54
CA SER A 86 -8.44 -5.25 -11.48
C SER A 86 -7.80 -6.62 -11.22
N GLY A 87 -6.85 -7.03 -12.07
CA GLY A 87 -6.35 -8.40 -12.13
C GLY A 87 -7.34 -9.43 -12.70
N TYR A 88 -8.60 -9.04 -12.95
CA TYR A 88 -9.60 -9.88 -13.59
C TYR A 88 -9.74 -9.58 -15.08
N THR A 89 -10.10 -10.59 -15.86
CA THR A 89 -10.41 -10.47 -17.28
C THR A 89 -11.92 -10.51 -17.48
N GLN A 90 -12.45 -9.53 -18.21
CA GLN A 90 -13.83 -9.53 -18.67
C GLN A 90 -14.05 -10.65 -19.68
N THR A 91 -15.08 -11.48 -19.49
CA THR A 91 -15.34 -12.66 -20.33
C THR A 91 -16.59 -12.48 -21.17
N ASN A 92 -17.75 -12.41 -20.52
CA ASN A 92 -19.05 -12.26 -21.17
C ASN A 92 -19.58 -10.87 -20.89
N SER A 93 -19.67 -10.03 -21.91
CA SER A 93 -20.16 -8.65 -21.78
C SER A 93 -21.47 -8.46 -22.52
N TRP A 94 -22.38 -7.69 -21.92
CA TRP A 94 -23.67 -7.33 -22.51
C TRP A 94 -24.08 -5.93 -22.07
N TRP A 95 -24.97 -5.30 -22.83
CA TRP A 95 -25.64 -4.07 -22.41
C TRP A 95 -26.97 -4.41 -21.75
N THR A 96 -27.31 -3.68 -20.68
CA THR A 96 -28.67 -3.70 -20.13
C THR A 96 -29.61 -2.93 -21.05
N ASP A 97 -30.90 -3.17 -20.91
CA ASP A 97 -31.90 -2.23 -21.43
C ASP A 97 -31.72 -0.85 -20.78
N SER A 98 -32.15 0.19 -21.48
CA SER A 98 -32.15 1.56 -20.94
C SER A 98 -33.14 1.68 -19.77
N PHE A 99 -32.77 2.47 -18.78
CA PHE A 99 -33.54 2.68 -17.55
C PHE A 99 -33.45 4.16 -17.13
N SER A 100 -34.51 4.69 -16.53
CA SER A 100 -34.66 6.09 -16.09
C SER A 100 -35.63 6.18 -14.92
N GLU A 101 -35.81 7.36 -14.32
CA GLU A 101 -36.82 7.54 -13.26
C GLU A 101 -38.26 7.34 -13.74
N GLU A 102 -38.53 7.42 -15.03
CA GLU A 102 -39.88 7.36 -15.61
C GLU A 102 -40.39 5.91 -15.81
N GLY A 103 -39.54 4.91 -15.57
CA GLY A 103 -39.86 3.51 -15.79
C GLY A 103 -39.12 2.58 -14.82
N THR A 104 -38.53 1.51 -15.36
CA THR A 104 -37.53 0.75 -14.59
C THR A 104 -36.41 1.73 -14.26
N ASN A 105 -36.16 1.95 -12.98
CA ASN A 105 -35.24 2.99 -12.51
C ASN A 105 -33.94 2.43 -11.95
N GLU A 106 -33.71 1.12 -12.03
CA GLU A 106 -32.45 0.51 -11.63
C GLU A 106 -32.04 -0.62 -12.58
N GLN A 107 -30.73 -0.78 -12.71
CA GLN A 107 -30.13 -1.96 -13.32
C GLN A 107 -28.96 -2.43 -12.48
N VAL A 108 -29.00 -3.70 -12.09
CA VAL A 108 -27.87 -4.42 -11.49
C VAL A 108 -27.44 -5.48 -12.49
N CYS A 109 -26.15 -5.55 -12.77
CA CYS A 109 -25.58 -6.53 -13.66
C CYS A 109 -25.97 -7.95 -13.21
N ALA A 110 -26.68 -8.68 -14.06
CA ALA A 110 -27.07 -10.06 -13.82
C ALA A 110 -25.85 -11.00 -13.78
N ASN A 111 -26.07 -12.26 -13.40
CA ASN A 111 -25.06 -13.33 -13.44
C ASN A 111 -23.73 -12.98 -12.73
N ASN A 112 -23.82 -12.25 -11.61
CA ASN A 112 -22.68 -11.77 -10.83
C ASN A 112 -21.70 -10.90 -11.63
N GLY A 113 -22.19 -10.21 -12.66
CA GLY A 113 -21.41 -9.26 -13.45
C GLY A 113 -21.16 -7.93 -12.72
N PHE A 114 -20.21 -7.18 -13.28
CA PHE A 114 -19.81 -5.84 -12.85
C PHE A 114 -19.99 -4.84 -13.99
N VAL A 115 -20.19 -3.57 -13.64
CA VAL A 115 -20.28 -2.46 -14.58
C VAL A 115 -18.89 -2.21 -15.16
N THR A 116 -18.86 -2.13 -16.49
CA THR A 116 -17.66 -2.01 -17.33
C THR A 116 -17.90 -1.02 -18.48
N GLY A 117 -18.92 -0.18 -18.34
CA GLY A 117 -19.30 0.85 -19.29
C GLY A 117 -20.66 1.45 -18.97
N ILE A 118 -20.93 2.62 -19.54
CA ILE A 118 -22.16 3.39 -19.34
C ILE A 118 -22.50 4.15 -20.62
N GLY A 119 -23.77 4.17 -21.00
CA GLY A 119 -24.31 4.97 -22.09
C GLY A 119 -25.44 5.88 -21.61
N CYS A 120 -25.54 7.05 -22.23
CA CYS A 120 -26.54 8.10 -21.93
C CYS A 120 -27.43 8.37 -23.15
N SER A 121 -28.72 8.59 -22.93
CA SER A 121 -29.69 9.07 -23.92
C SER A 121 -30.88 9.76 -23.24
N GLY A 122 -31.80 10.36 -24.00
CA GLY A 122 -33.11 10.78 -23.47
C GLY A 122 -33.25 12.25 -23.03
N ASP A 123 -32.28 13.10 -23.35
CA ASP A 123 -32.11 14.48 -22.85
C ASP A 123 -31.65 14.53 -21.38
N TYR A 124 -30.56 15.24 -21.12
CA TYR A 124 -29.83 15.32 -19.84
C TYR A 124 -29.32 13.98 -19.26
N CYS A 125 -28.98 13.00 -20.11
CA CYS A 125 -28.63 11.63 -19.72
C CYS A 125 -29.70 11.00 -18.81
N ASP A 126 -30.97 11.29 -19.11
CA ASP A 126 -32.13 10.77 -18.38
C ASP A 126 -32.22 9.24 -18.43
N SER A 127 -31.95 8.68 -19.61
CA SER A 127 -31.94 7.24 -19.85
C SER A 127 -30.51 6.69 -19.85
N ILE A 128 -30.21 5.82 -18.90
CA ILE A 128 -28.91 5.17 -18.75
C ILE A 128 -28.98 3.74 -19.27
N SER A 129 -27.90 3.26 -19.88
CA SER A 129 -27.65 1.83 -20.10
C SER A 129 -26.29 1.45 -19.51
N LEU A 130 -26.18 0.27 -18.89
CA LEU A 130 -24.92 -0.23 -18.33
C LEU A 130 -24.33 -1.31 -19.22
N ARG A 131 -23.03 -1.24 -19.47
CA ARG A 131 -22.30 -2.39 -19.98
C ARG A 131 -21.88 -3.24 -18.81
N CYS A 132 -22.47 -4.42 -18.71
CA CYS A 132 -22.14 -5.40 -17.70
C CYS A 132 -21.17 -6.43 -18.28
N SER A 133 -20.22 -6.86 -17.46
CA SER A 133 -19.33 -7.98 -17.80
C SER A 133 -19.24 -8.96 -16.65
N GLN A 134 -19.33 -10.24 -16.96
CA GLN A 134 -18.75 -11.26 -16.08
C GLN A 134 -17.23 -11.16 -16.10
N ILE A 135 -16.64 -11.65 -15.03
CA ILE A 135 -15.20 -11.73 -14.88
C ILE A 135 -14.77 -13.17 -14.58
N ASN A 136 -13.51 -13.48 -14.81
CA ASN A 136 -12.90 -14.79 -14.58
C ASN A 136 -12.69 -15.14 -13.08
N ASN A 137 -13.64 -14.80 -12.21
CA ASN A 137 -13.58 -15.05 -10.76
C ASN A 137 -14.45 -16.23 -10.28
N GLY A 138 -14.92 -17.07 -11.21
CA GLY A 138 -15.84 -18.17 -10.89
C GLY A 138 -17.28 -17.72 -10.62
N GLY A 139 -17.64 -16.50 -10.97
CA GLY A 139 -19.01 -15.96 -10.80
C GLY A 139 -19.30 -15.55 -9.36
N VAL A 140 -18.30 -15.06 -8.62
CA VAL A 140 -18.49 -14.62 -7.23
C VAL A 140 -18.86 -13.13 -7.19
N ARG A 141 -19.86 -12.79 -6.38
CA ARG A 141 -20.19 -11.40 -6.05
C ARG A 141 -20.73 -11.35 -4.61
N SER A 142 -20.06 -10.62 -3.74
CA SER A 142 -20.31 -10.64 -2.29
C SER A 142 -20.25 -9.23 -1.69
N ASN A 143 -20.64 -9.10 -0.42
CA ASN A 143 -20.51 -7.86 0.37
C ASN A 143 -20.99 -6.60 -0.37
N CYS A 144 -22.18 -6.72 -0.97
CA CYS A 144 -22.74 -5.66 -1.79
C CYS A 144 -23.56 -4.67 -0.97
N TYR A 145 -23.52 -3.40 -1.36
CA TYR A 145 -24.41 -2.39 -0.81
C TYR A 145 -24.68 -1.28 -1.83
N TRP A 146 -25.81 -0.60 -1.65
CA TRP A 146 -26.13 0.62 -2.37
C TRP A 146 -25.50 1.82 -1.67
N THR A 147 -24.84 2.66 -2.45
CA THR A 147 -24.34 3.96 -2.01
C THR A 147 -25.48 4.98 -2.00
N GLU A 148 -25.16 6.14 -1.43
CA GLU A 148 -25.97 7.34 -1.61
C GLU A 148 -25.91 7.84 -3.05
N ALA A 149 -26.85 8.71 -3.41
CA ALA A 149 -26.92 9.26 -4.75
C ALA A 149 -25.70 10.13 -5.04
N VAL A 150 -25.08 9.90 -6.20
CA VAL A 150 -24.15 10.83 -6.81
C VAL A 150 -24.97 11.83 -7.61
N SER A 151 -24.94 13.09 -7.20
CA SER A 151 -25.58 14.22 -7.88
C SER A 151 -24.68 15.44 -7.90
N ASP A 152 -24.94 16.37 -8.82
CA ASP A 152 -24.22 17.64 -8.98
C ASP A 152 -24.39 18.52 -7.73
N GLU A 153 -25.53 18.41 -7.06
CA GLU A 153 -25.82 19.05 -5.77
C GLU A 153 -25.00 18.48 -4.60
N SER A 154 -24.46 17.27 -4.74
CA SER A 154 -23.74 16.51 -3.71
C SER A 154 -22.24 16.36 -3.99
N GLY A 155 -21.69 17.18 -4.89
CA GLY A 155 -20.27 17.18 -5.27
C GLY A 155 -19.94 16.27 -6.45
N GLY A 156 -20.94 15.61 -7.06
CA GLY A 156 -20.87 14.98 -8.39
C GLY A 156 -19.83 13.87 -8.51
N LYS A 157 -19.37 13.25 -7.43
CA LYS A 157 -18.30 12.25 -7.50
C LYS A 157 -18.36 11.25 -6.36
N PHE A 158 -18.18 9.98 -6.70
CA PHE A 158 -17.99 8.89 -5.77
C PHE A 158 -16.86 7.95 -6.23
N VAL A 159 -16.03 7.52 -5.28
CA VAL A 159 -14.97 6.53 -5.48
C VAL A 159 -15.18 5.42 -4.46
N ALA A 160 -15.26 4.18 -4.92
CA ALA A 160 -15.43 3.01 -4.08
C ALA A 160 -14.18 2.78 -3.22
N PRO A 161 -14.33 2.20 -2.01
CA PRO A 161 -13.21 1.66 -1.25
C PRO A 161 -12.49 0.53 -2.00
N GLU A 162 -11.21 0.30 -1.69
CA GLU A 162 -10.43 -0.79 -2.31
C GLU A 162 -11.15 -2.15 -2.21
N SER A 163 -11.05 -2.95 -3.27
CA SER A 163 -11.73 -4.26 -3.46
C SER A 163 -13.23 -4.23 -3.75
N LEU A 164 -13.87 -3.05 -3.81
CA LEU A 164 -15.26 -2.90 -4.26
C LEU A 164 -15.32 -2.38 -5.70
N TYR A 165 -16.21 -2.95 -6.50
CA TYR A 165 -16.43 -2.55 -7.88
C TYR A 165 -17.91 -2.30 -8.12
N LEU A 166 -18.19 -1.39 -9.04
CA LEU A 166 -19.55 -1.05 -9.43
C LEU A 166 -20.21 -2.27 -10.09
N ALA A 167 -21.40 -2.63 -9.64
CA ALA A 167 -22.19 -3.76 -10.13
C ALA A 167 -23.61 -3.36 -10.57
N GLY A 168 -24.01 -2.10 -10.36
CA GLY A 168 -25.31 -1.58 -10.81
C GLY A 168 -25.46 -0.09 -10.51
N ILE A 169 -26.50 0.52 -11.09
CA ILE A 169 -26.88 1.91 -10.87
C ILE A 169 -28.40 1.99 -10.72
N ARG A 170 -28.86 2.90 -9.87
CA ARG A 170 -30.27 3.28 -9.72
C ARG A 170 -30.41 4.80 -9.93
N CYS A 171 -31.33 5.16 -10.82
CA CYS A 171 -31.78 6.50 -11.13
C CYS A 171 -32.92 6.94 -10.20
N SER A 172 -32.86 8.19 -9.78
CA SER A 172 -33.93 8.85 -9.05
C SER A 172 -33.83 10.36 -9.27
N GLY A 173 -34.87 11.09 -8.83
CA GLY A 173 -35.05 12.50 -9.09
C GLY A 173 -35.22 12.80 -10.58
N ARG A 174 -35.20 14.08 -10.99
CA ARG A 174 -35.62 14.47 -12.34
C ARG A 174 -34.44 14.33 -13.30
N TYR A 175 -34.64 13.70 -14.46
CA TYR A 175 -33.60 13.43 -15.46
C TYR A 175 -32.46 12.55 -14.93
N CYS A 176 -32.80 11.56 -14.09
CA CYS A 176 -31.84 10.74 -13.34
C CYS A 176 -30.74 11.58 -12.65
N ASP A 177 -31.06 12.77 -12.12
CA ASP A 177 -30.09 13.65 -11.45
C ASP A 177 -29.36 12.97 -10.27
N ASN A 178 -30.04 12.02 -9.60
CA ASN A 178 -29.53 11.28 -8.45
C ASN A 178 -29.23 9.83 -8.83
N LYS A 179 -27.93 9.52 -8.96
CA LYS A 179 -27.43 8.20 -9.38
C LYS A 179 -26.85 7.43 -8.19
N GLN A 180 -27.62 6.49 -7.62
CA GLN A 180 -27.10 5.57 -6.58
C GLN A 180 -26.29 4.44 -7.23
N LEU A 181 -25.15 4.10 -6.63
CA LEU A 181 -24.25 3.07 -7.13
C LEU A 181 -24.38 1.79 -6.30
N TYR A 182 -24.53 0.63 -6.93
CA TYR A 182 -24.47 -0.68 -6.26
C TYR A 182 -23.05 -1.21 -6.32
N LEU A 183 -22.36 -1.24 -5.18
CA LEU A 183 -20.97 -1.72 -5.09
C LEU A 183 -20.97 -3.15 -4.58
N CYS A 184 -20.06 -3.97 -5.10
CA CYS A 184 -19.87 -5.34 -4.68
C CYS A 184 -18.39 -5.72 -4.68
N GLN A 185 -18.03 -6.69 -3.84
CA GLN A 185 -16.72 -7.33 -3.91
C GLN A 185 -16.72 -8.40 -5.01
N ALA A 186 -15.59 -8.49 -5.71
CA ALA A 186 -15.32 -9.51 -6.72
C ALA A 186 -14.75 -10.82 -6.14
N ASN A 187 -14.62 -10.96 -4.81
CA ASN A 187 -14.06 -12.14 -4.16
C ASN A 187 -14.70 -12.45 -2.78
N ASN A 188 -14.38 -13.61 -2.20
CA ASN A 188 -14.77 -14.01 -0.83
C ASN A 188 -13.62 -13.72 0.16
N GLY A 189 -13.16 -12.47 0.26
CA GLY A 189 -12.14 -12.07 1.24
C GLY A 189 -10.70 -11.97 0.71
N GLY A 190 -10.51 -11.46 -0.51
CA GLY A 190 -9.17 -11.33 -1.09
C GLY A 190 -8.63 -12.62 -1.73
N PRO A 191 -7.52 -12.57 -2.50
CA PRO A 191 -6.75 -13.78 -2.78
C PRO A 191 -6.26 -14.36 -1.45
N SER A 192 -6.48 -15.66 -1.21
CA SER A 192 -5.71 -16.37 -0.19
C SER A 192 -4.27 -16.43 -0.67
N PHE A 193 -3.41 -15.60 -0.09
CA PHE A 193 -1.99 -15.63 -0.42
C PHE A 193 -1.32 -16.80 0.30
N ASP A 194 -0.68 -17.67 -0.46
CA ASP A 194 0.37 -18.51 0.12
C ASP A 194 1.57 -17.62 0.41
N LEU A 195 1.62 -17.12 1.65
CA LEU A 195 2.64 -16.21 2.14
C LEU A 195 4.06 -16.78 1.98
N SER A 196 4.21 -18.11 2.10
CA SER A 196 5.50 -18.76 1.93
C SER A 196 5.94 -18.80 0.47
N THR A 197 4.99 -19.02 -0.45
CA THR A 197 5.23 -18.96 -1.89
C THR A 197 5.57 -17.53 -2.34
N LEU A 198 4.84 -16.52 -1.84
CA LEU A 198 5.17 -15.12 -2.13
C LEU A 198 6.53 -14.73 -1.55
N ALA A 199 6.83 -15.13 -0.31
CA ALA A 199 8.13 -14.87 0.29
C ALA A 199 9.26 -15.50 -0.52
N LYS A 200 9.08 -16.72 -1.04
CA LYS A 200 10.09 -17.33 -1.91
C LYS A 200 10.20 -16.62 -3.26
N ARG A 201 9.07 -16.26 -3.88
CA ARG A 201 9.01 -15.59 -5.19
C ARG A 201 9.65 -14.20 -5.17
N TYR A 202 9.48 -13.46 -4.08
CA TYR A 202 9.92 -12.07 -3.95
C TYR A 202 11.16 -11.92 -3.05
N ALA A 203 11.82 -13.01 -2.70
CA ALA A 203 13.06 -12.98 -1.93
C ALA A 203 14.16 -12.28 -2.74
N PRO A 204 14.91 -11.34 -2.17
CA PRO A 204 15.84 -10.53 -2.95
C PRO A 204 17.16 -11.24 -3.26
N ARG A 205 17.85 -10.77 -4.30
CA ARG A 205 19.26 -11.08 -4.53
C ARG A 205 20.11 -10.04 -3.82
N LEU A 206 21.06 -10.47 -3.00
CA LEU A 206 22.09 -9.59 -2.47
C LEU A 206 23.31 -9.61 -3.39
N ARG A 207 23.81 -8.44 -3.78
CA ARG A 207 25.06 -8.29 -4.54
C ARG A 207 26.14 -7.66 -3.70
N PHE A 208 27.35 -8.20 -3.88
CA PHE A 208 28.54 -7.81 -3.15
C PHE A 208 29.62 -7.34 -4.12
N ASP A 209 30.45 -6.43 -3.64
CA ASP A 209 31.51 -5.79 -4.42
C ASP A 209 32.66 -6.77 -4.77
N GLN A 210 33.17 -7.52 -3.78
CA GLN A 210 34.36 -8.38 -3.93
C GLN A 210 34.31 -9.61 -3.01
N GLU A 211 35.21 -10.59 -3.17
CA GLU A 211 35.47 -11.62 -2.14
C GLU A 211 36.78 -11.33 -1.39
N THR A 212 36.91 -11.88 -0.18
CA THR A 212 38.09 -11.66 0.70
C THR A 212 39.33 -12.42 0.24
N THR A 213 39.15 -13.52 -0.51
CA THR A 213 40.18 -14.51 -0.87
C THR A 213 41.09 -14.08 -2.03
N THR A 214 40.73 -13.06 -2.80
CA THR A 214 41.55 -12.54 -3.92
C THR A 214 42.48 -11.39 -3.52
N GLY A 215 42.55 -11.05 -2.22
CA GLY A 215 43.45 -10.02 -1.70
C GLY A 215 42.96 -8.58 -1.88
N SER A 216 41.72 -8.38 -2.32
CA SER A 216 41.11 -7.06 -2.53
C SER A 216 40.11 -6.68 -1.42
N GLY A 217 39.71 -7.61 -0.56
CA GLY A 217 38.80 -7.39 0.58
C GLY A 217 39.52 -7.09 1.90
N GLU A 218 38.98 -6.16 2.68
CA GLU A 218 39.43 -5.85 4.04
C GLU A 218 38.94 -6.94 5.01
N GLN A 219 39.84 -7.50 5.83
CA GLN A 219 39.54 -8.63 6.75
C GLN A 219 38.48 -8.30 7.81
N SER A 220 38.04 -7.06 7.93
CA SER A 220 37.01 -6.62 8.86
C SER A 220 35.60 -6.61 8.26
N LYS A 221 35.45 -6.90 6.95
CA LYS A 221 34.20 -6.82 6.19
C LYS A 221 33.57 -8.21 6.01
N CYS A 222 32.49 -8.47 6.73
CA CYS A 222 31.86 -9.80 6.76
C CYS A 222 30.78 -9.93 5.68
N PHE A 223 30.62 -11.16 5.16
CA PHE A 223 29.41 -11.58 4.48
C PHE A 223 28.30 -11.90 5.50
N PRO A 224 27.03 -12.01 5.04
CA PRO A 224 25.97 -12.58 5.87
C PRO A 224 26.40 -13.89 6.52
N SER A 225 25.97 -14.11 7.76
CA SER A 225 26.34 -15.23 8.62
C SER A 225 25.10 -15.98 9.13
N ASP A 226 25.28 -17.18 9.64
CA ASP A 226 24.19 -17.97 10.22
C ASP A 226 23.91 -17.53 11.67
N ALA A 227 22.72 -16.97 11.91
CA ALA A 227 22.29 -16.48 13.23
C ALA A 227 22.22 -17.58 14.29
N ALA A 228 21.80 -18.80 13.93
CA ALA A 228 21.70 -19.93 14.86
C ALA A 228 23.09 -20.36 15.36
N THR A 229 24.05 -20.43 14.44
CA THR A 229 25.45 -20.76 14.69
C THR A 229 26.10 -19.68 15.55
N TYR A 230 25.87 -18.40 15.22
CA TYR A 230 26.34 -17.28 16.03
C TYR A 230 25.83 -17.38 17.46
N PHE A 231 24.51 -17.53 17.63
CA PHE A 231 23.88 -17.63 18.95
C PHE A 231 24.47 -18.78 19.78
N ALA A 232 24.65 -19.95 19.17
CA ALA A 232 25.22 -21.12 19.83
C ALA A 232 26.70 -20.93 20.20
N GLN A 233 27.52 -20.36 19.32
CA GLN A 233 28.96 -20.16 19.57
C GLN A 233 29.23 -19.01 20.54
N ARG A 234 28.41 -17.95 20.53
CA ARG A 234 28.48 -16.88 21.55
C ARG A 234 28.18 -17.41 22.94
N ALA A 235 27.22 -18.33 23.08
CA ALA A 235 26.95 -19.02 24.34
C ALA A 235 28.14 -19.87 24.83
N GLN A 236 29.05 -20.27 23.93
CA GLN A 236 30.29 -20.99 24.24
C GLN A 236 31.51 -20.06 24.43
N GLY A 237 31.32 -18.73 24.36
CA GLY A 237 32.38 -17.75 24.58
C GLY A 237 33.21 -17.37 23.35
N ALA A 238 32.81 -17.77 22.14
CA ALA A 238 33.49 -17.34 20.91
C ALA A 238 33.44 -15.82 20.75
N SER A 239 34.53 -15.15 20.39
CA SER A 239 34.51 -13.69 20.22
C SER A 239 33.74 -13.28 18.95
N PRO A 240 32.98 -12.17 18.95
CA PRO A 240 32.21 -11.73 17.78
C PRO A 240 33.01 -11.68 16.47
N ILE A 241 34.20 -11.08 16.49
CA ILE A 241 35.05 -10.97 15.30
C ILE A 241 35.50 -12.34 14.75
N SER A 242 35.63 -13.37 15.60
CA SER A 242 35.98 -14.73 15.15
C SER A 242 34.85 -15.42 14.39
N LEU A 243 33.62 -14.90 14.52
CA LEU A 243 32.43 -15.40 13.85
C LEU A 243 32.13 -14.65 12.53
N CYS A 244 32.94 -13.64 12.18
CA CYS A 244 32.84 -12.93 10.92
C CYS A 244 32.93 -13.89 9.73
N ASN A 245 31.86 -14.00 8.94
CA ASN A 245 31.89 -14.83 7.75
C ASN A 245 32.71 -14.17 6.64
N GLN A 246 33.92 -14.66 6.43
CA GLN A 246 34.80 -14.22 5.35
C GLN A 246 34.79 -15.18 4.16
N ASP A 247 34.07 -16.31 4.24
CA ASP A 247 34.12 -17.36 3.21
C ASP A 247 32.99 -17.19 2.20
N TYR A 248 33.30 -16.67 1.01
CA TYR A 248 32.31 -16.52 -0.07
C TYR A 248 31.73 -17.87 -0.53
N SER A 249 32.42 -19.00 -0.29
CA SER A 249 31.88 -20.31 -0.64
C SER A 249 30.58 -20.61 0.11
N THR A 250 30.42 -20.10 1.33
CA THR A 250 29.18 -20.22 2.12
C THR A 250 28.02 -19.48 1.47
N ILE A 251 28.30 -18.36 0.81
CA ILE A 251 27.32 -17.56 0.08
C ILE A 251 26.99 -18.22 -1.26
N ARG A 252 28.01 -18.54 -2.07
CA ARG A 252 27.86 -19.17 -3.38
C ARG A 252 27.13 -20.51 -3.32
N ASN A 253 27.31 -21.27 -2.25
CA ASN A 253 26.71 -22.59 -2.06
C ASN A 253 25.41 -22.55 -1.24
N ASN A 254 24.85 -21.36 -0.98
CA ASN A 254 23.59 -21.15 -0.25
C ASN A 254 23.58 -21.75 1.17
N LEU A 255 24.73 -21.79 1.85
CA LEU A 255 24.83 -22.35 3.20
C LEU A 255 24.34 -21.38 4.28
N VAL A 256 24.35 -20.08 3.97
CA VAL A 256 23.86 -19.04 4.88
C VAL A 256 22.36 -18.82 4.65
N PRO A 257 21.54 -18.78 5.70
CA PRO A 257 20.11 -18.50 5.58
C PRO A 257 19.81 -17.00 5.46
N ALA A 258 18.75 -16.68 4.71
CA ALA A 258 18.02 -15.44 4.84
C ALA A 258 16.71 -15.70 5.58
N TYR A 259 16.28 -14.75 6.40
CA TYR A 259 15.15 -14.91 7.30
C TYR A 259 13.98 -14.05 6.85
N TYR A 260 12.74 -14.49 7.08
CA TYR A 260 11.58 -13.69 6.67
C TYR A 260 10.38 -13.75 7.61
N LEU A 261 9.55 -12.72 7.49
CA LEU A 261 8.21 -12.64 8.03
C LEU A 261 7.30 -12.08 6.93
N ALA A 262 6.24 -12.81 6.61
CA ALA A 262 5.24 -12.39 5.65
C ALA A 262 3.91 -12.19 6.37
N THR A 263 3.27 -11.04 6.15
CA THR A 263 2.00 -10.68 6.78
C THR A 263 1.06 -10.13 5.72
N GLN A 264 -0.12 -10.72 5.60
CA GLN A 264 -1.20 -10.10 4.84
C GLN A 264 -1.72 -8.90 5.63
N VAL A 265 -1.60 -7.71 5.05
CA VAL A 265 -1.95 -6.45 5.70
C VAL A 265 -3.21 -5.80 5.12
N GLY A 266 -3.64 -6.21 3.93
CA GLY A 266 -4.91 -5.80 3.31
C GLY A 266 -5.60 -6.96 2.59
N THR A 267 -6.74 -6.69 1.94
CA THR A 267 -7.51 -7.69 1.18
C THR A 267 -6.71 -8.27 0.01
N ASN A 268 -5.86 -7.49 -0.63
CA ASN A 268 -4.98 -7.92 -1.73
C ASN A 268 -3.49 -7.61 -1.49
N THR A 269 -3.13 -7.25 -0.26
CA THR A 269 -1.82 -6.69 0.03
C THR A 269 -1.06 -7.53 1.05
N VAL A 270 0.16 -7.90 0.72
CA VAL A 270 1.09 -8.64 1.58
C VAL A 270 2.38 -7.84 1.75
N LEU A 271 2.81 -7.70 3.00
CA LEU A 271 4.14 -7.23 3.33
C LEU A 271 5.03 -8.41 3.67
N ILE A 272 6.20 -8.44 3.03
CA ILE A 272 7.23 -9.45 3.31
C ILE A 272 8.50 -8.72 3.70
N ARG A 273 8.98 -8.97 4.90
CA ARG A 273 10.27 -8.47 5.35
C ARG A 273 11.28 -9.60 5.39
N TYR A 274 12.46 -9.31 4.84
CA TYR A 274 13.61 -10.19 4.83
C TYR A 274 14.69 -9.62 5.74
N TRP A 275 15.40 -10.50 6.42
CA TRP A 275 16.54 -10.17 7.27
C TRP A 275 17.77 -10.98 6.92
N TYR A 276 18.92 -10.34 7.09
CA TYR A 276 20.24 -10.92 6.89
C TYR A 276 21.05 -10.66 8.16
N PHE A 277 21.63 -11.72 8.70
CA PHE A 277 22.38 -11.63 9.94
C PHE A 277 23.86 -11.41 9.64
N TYR A 278 24.51 -10.52 10.38
CA TYR A 278 25.94 -10.29 10.33
C TYR A 278 26.53 -10.53 11.71
N ALA A 279 27.54 -11.42 11.78
CA ALA A 279 28.18 -11.78 13.04
C ALA A 279 29.20 -10.74 13.55
N TRP A 280 29.54 -9.73 12.75
CA TRP A 280 30.44 -8.66 13.12
C TRP A 280 30.32 -7.51 12.12
N GLN A 281 30.31 -6.28 12.62
CA GLN A 281 30.39 -5.07 11.80
C GLN A 281 31.55 -4.21 12.26
N SER A 282 32.46 -3.90 11.33
CA SER A 282 33.59 -3.03 11.62
C SER A 282 33.20 -1.56 11.72
N THR A 283 34.04 -0.81 12.42
CA THR A 283 33.91 0.63 12.58
C THR A 283 34.06 1.35 11.23
N CYS A 284 33.01 2.03 10.76
CA CYS A 284 33.07 2.79 9.49
C CYS A 284 33.70 4.19 9.67
N PHE A 285 33.55 4.84 10.83
CA PHE A 285 34.16 6.14 11.14
C PHE A 285 34.82 6.12 12.51
N VAL A 286 35.86 6.92 12.70
CA VAL A 286 36.61 7.04 13.98
C VAL A 286 35.71 7.39 15.19
N SER A 287 34.50 7.92 14.95
CA SER A 287 33.50 8.28 15.96
C SER A 287 32.30 7.31 16.08
N ALA A 288 32.20 6.29 15.23
CA ALA A 288 31.17 5.25 15.32
C ALA A 288 31.72 3.99 16.01
N GLY A 289 30.89 3.25 16.74
CA GLY A 289 31.29 1.99 17.35
C GLY A 289 31.31 0.83 16.34
N SER A 290 32.04 -0.25 16.64
CA SER A 290 31.84 -1.56 15.99
C SER A 290 30.66 -2.29 16.64
N HIS A 291 30.00 -3.17 15.91
CA HIS A 291 28.91 -4.00 16.45
C HIS A 291 29.29 -5.47 16.50
N ALA A 292 28.96 -6.12 17.62
CA ALA A 292 29.21 -7.53 17.84
C ALA A 292 28.29 -8.43 16.99
N ALA A 293 27.15 -7.92 16.56
CA ALA A 293 26.26 -8.55 15.60
C ALA A 293 25.40 -7.44 14.97
N ASP A 294 24.81 -7.72 13.82
CA ASP A 294 23.85 -6.81 13.22
C ASP A 294 22.76 -7.55 12.41
N TRP A 295 21.60 -6.92 12.30
CA TRP A 295 20.46 -7.39 11.52
C TRP A 295 20.11 -6.37 10.46
N GLU A 296 20.35 -6.73 9.21
CA GLU A 296 19.96 -5.91 8.08
C GLU A 296 18.67 -6.41 7.47
N SER A 297 17.93 -5.52 6.82
CA SER A 297 16.63 -5.90 6.30
C SER A 297 16.27 -5.25 4.98
N MET A 298 15.30 -5.86 4.32
CA MET A 298 14.67 -5.35 3.11
C MET A 298 13.20 -5.70 3.18
N THR A 299 12.32 -4.83 2.70
CA THR A 299 10.88 -5.08 2.74
C THR A 299 10.29 -5.02 1.34
N VAL A 300 9.39 -5.93 1.04
CA VAL A 300 8.66 -5.99 -0.22
C VAL A 300 7.17 -5.85 0.07
N LEU A 301 6.52 -4.98 -0.71
CA LEU A 301 5.08 -4.88 -0.83
C LEU A 301 4.62 -5.64 -2.06
N VAL A 302 3.69 -6.55 -1.82
CA VAL A 302 2.99 -7.28 -2.86
C VAL A 302 1.54 -6.81 -2.88
N VAL A 303 1.06 -6.37 -4.03
CA VAL A 303 -0.33 -5.98 -4.27
C VAL A 303 -0.86 -6.86 -5.38
N ASP A 304 -2.03 -7.48 -5.16
CA ASP A 304 -2.66 -8.42 -6.10
C ASP A 304 -1.73 -9.57 -6.53
N GLY A 305 -0.84 -10.00 -5.62
CA GLY A 305 0.12 -11.06 -5.87
C GLY A 305 1.30 -10.65 -6.76
N GLN A 306 1.46 -9.35 -7.06
CA GLN A 306 2.56 -8.78 -7.82
C GLN A 306 3.45 -7.87 -6.96
N LEU A 307 4.73 -7.82 -7.29
CA LEU A 307 5.71 -6.93 -6.66
C LEU A 307 5.38 -5.48 -7.01
N SER A 308 5.02 -4.68 -6.00
CA SER A 308 4.63 -3.28 -6.19
C SER A 308 5.71 -2.30 -5.72
N ARG A 309 6.30 -2.56 -4.54
CA ARG A 309 7.26 -1.63 -3.93
C ARG A 309 8.29 -2.36 -3.08
N VAL A 310 9.47 -1.76 -2.96
CA VAL A 310 10.57 -2.29 -2.16
C VAL A 310 11.11 -1.20 -1.24
N ALA A 311 11.32 -1.53 0.02
CA ALA A 311 12.03 -0.73 0.99
C ALA A 311 13.48 -1.22 1.12
N PHE A 312 14.42 -0.31 0.91
CA PHE A 312 15.84 -0.50 1.11
C PHE A 312 16.25 0.17 2.43
N TYR A 313 16.83 -0.58 3.35
CA TYR A 313 17.24 -0.10 4.67
C TYR A 313 18.70 0.32 4.68
N GLN A 314 18.96 1.36 5.46
CA GLN A 314 20.24 2.00 5.71
C GLN A 314 20.36 2.25 7.22
N HIS A 315 21.59 2.42 7.70
CA HIS A 315 21.91 2.57 9.13
C HIS A 315 21.10 3.66 9.88
N GLY A 316 20.66 4.71 9.18
CA GLY A 316 19.89 5.85 9.74
C GLY A 316 18.45 5.96 9.25
N GLY A 317 17.96 5.02 8.44
CA GLY A 317 16.65 5.11 7.80
C GLY A 317 16.41 4.08 6.70
N TRP A 318 15.34 4.24 5.95
CA TRP A 318 15.03 3.39 4.82
C TRP A 318 14.31 4.21 3.77
N TYR A 319 14.43 3.86 2.49
CA TYR A 319 13.72 4.54 1.43
C TYR A 319 13.03 3.51 0.54
N SER A 320 11.99 3.94 -0.17
CA SER A 320 11.23 3.05 -1.03
C SER A 320 11.39 3.35 -2.50
N ARG A 321 11.33 2.29 -3.30
CA ARG A 321 11.32 2.34 -4.76
C ARG A 321 10.16 1.51 -5.28
N GLU A 322 9.41 2.07 -6.22
CA GLU A 322 8.33 1.38 -6.92
C GLU A 322 8.90 0.42 -7.98
N ALA A 323 8.13 -0.62 -8.30
CA ALA A 323 8.53 -1.61 -9.28
C ALA A 323 9.00 -0.96 -10.59
N GLY A 324 10.08 -1.48 -11.17
CA GLY A 324 10.71 -0.92 -12.37
C GLY A 324 11.73 0.21 -12.11
N SER A 325 11.81 0.75 -10.89
CA SER A 325 12.84 1.75 -10.51
C SER A 325 14.07 1.15 -9.80
N TYR A 326 14.17 -0.18 -9.77
CA TYR A 326 15.28 -0.96 -9.25
C TYR A 326 15.49 -2.22 -10.09
N GLU A 327 16.68 -2.80 -10.02
CA GLU A 327 16.99 -4.03 -10.75
C GLU A 327 16.27 -5.23 -10.14
N THR A 328 15.81 -6.15 -11.00
CA THR A 328 15.24 -7.44 -10.59
C THR A 328 15.90 -8.59 -11.34
N VAL A 329 15.94 -9.76 -10.73
CA VAL A 329 16.24 -11.03 -11.40
C VAL A 329 14.91 -11.66 -11.78
N GLU A 330 14.76 -11.96 -13.08
CA GLU A 330 13.56 -12.60 -13.64
C GLU A 330 12.25 -11.84 -13.36
N GLY A 331 12.33 -10.54 -13.07
CA GLY A 331 11.17 -9.69 -12.80
C GLY A 331 10.57 -9.83 -11.39
N THR A 332 11.02 -10.80 -10.58
CA THR A 332 10.42 -11.08 -9.26
C THR A 332 11.37 -10.91 -8.09
N HIS A 333 12.68 -10.99 -8.29
CA HIS A 333 13.63 -10.91 -7.17
C HIS A 333 14.34 -9.55 -7.19
N PRO A 334 13.97 -8.60 -6.30
CA PRO A 334 14.69 -7.33 -6.20
C PRO A 334 16.17 -7.53 -5.96
N VAL A 335 17.03 -6.78 -6.65
CA VAL A 335 18.47 -6.78 -6.40
C VAL A 335 18.78 -5.68 -5.39
N ALA A 336 19.39 -6.07 -4.28
CA ALA A 336 19.98 -5.17 -3.31
C ALA A 336 21.50 -5.22 -3.42
N TYR A 337 22.12 -4.09 -3.70
CA TYR A 337 23.55 -3.88 -3.53
C TYR A 337 23.81 -3.69 -2.04
N VAL A 338 24.76 -4.44 -1.48
CA VAL A 338 25.01 -4.44 -0.04
C VAL A 338 26.39 -3.87 0.25
N GLY A 339 26.45 -2.84 1.09
CA GLY A 339 27.71 -2.29 1.60
C GLY A 339 28.24 -3.19 2.71
N LYS A 340 29.47 -3.71 2.59
CA LYS A 340 30.00 -4.64 3.60
C LYS A 340 30.56 -3.97 4.85
N ASN A 341 30.76 -2.66 4.83
CA ASN A 341 31.28 -1.91 5.97
C ASN A 341 30.17 -1.25 6.77
N ALA A 342 29.15 -0.72 6.07
CA ALA A 342 27.99 -0.07 6.68
C ALA A 342 26.73 -0.96 6.74
N HIS A 343 26.80 -2.18 6.20
CA HIS A 343 25.76 -3.22 6.18
C HIS A 343 24.40 -2.86 5.53
N GLY A 344 24.19 -1.62 5.08
CA GLY A 344 22.95 -1.23 4.39
C GLY A 344 22.70 -1.88 3.01
N SER A 345 21.44 -1.80 2.59
CA SER A 345 20.92 -2.25 1.29
C SER A 345 20.58 -1.08 0.36
N TYR A 346 20.91 -1.23 -0.92
CA TYR A 346 20.76 -0.17 -1.92
C TYR A 346 20.18 -0.71 -3.24
N HIS A 347 19.40 0.12 -3.93
CA HIS A 347 18.76 -0.26 -5.19
C HIS A 347 19.67 -0.12 -6.42
N ASP A 348 20.76 0.65 -6.30
CA ASP A 348 21.68 1.00 -7.38
C ASP A 348 23.15 0.72 -7.04
N SER A 349 23.99 0.64 -8.08
CA SER A 349 25.41 0.29 -8.00
C SER A 349 26.36 1.48 -7.80
N GLY A 350 25.84 2.66 -7.46
CA GLY A 350 26.62 3.89 -7.31
C GLY A 350 27.52 3.85 -6.07
N GLY A 351 28.80 4.23 -6.22
CA GLY A 351 29.71 4.48 -5.09
C GLY A 351 31.09 5.04 -5.49
N SER A 352 31.68 5.87 -4.63
CA SER A 352 32.96 6.59 -4.86
C SER A 352 34.13 6.11 -3.98
N GLY A 353 33.89 5.20 -3.01
CA GLY A 353 34.93 4.54 -2.23
C GLY A 353 35.15 5.06 -0.80
N GLY A 354 34.18 5.73 -0.19
CA GLY A 354 34.20 6.19 1.21
C GLY A 354 33.19 5.46 2.12
N CYS A 355 33.33 5.65 3.43
CA CYS A 355 32.42 5.08 4.46
C CYS A 355 31.06 5.80 4.57
N LEU A 356 30.66 6.57 3.55
CA LEU A 356 29.41 7.30 3.55
C LEU A 356 28.29 6.46 2.94
N TYR A 357 27.06 6.74 3.38
CA TYR A 357 25.77 6.09 3.10
C TYR A 357 25.42 5.83 1.62
N PHE A 358 26.26 6.24 0.67
CA PHE A 358 26.02 6.16 -0.76
C PHE A 358 27.19 5.52 -1.51
N GLU A 359 28.25 5.09 -0.81
CA GLU A 359 29.59 5.08 -1.42
C GLU A 359 30.45 3.84 -1.14
N ASP A 360 29.94 2.85 -0.39
CA ASP A 360 30.69 1.67 0.06
C ASP A 360 30.81 0.55 -1.02
N TYR A 361 30.23 0.74 -2.21
CA TYR A 361 30.32 -0.24 -3.30
C TYR A 361 31.40 0.15 -4.32
N ARG A 362 32.52 -0.57 -4.36
CA ARG A 362 33.57 -0.37 -5.39
C ARG A 362 33.45 -1.38 -6.54
N ASN A 363 33.01 -0.86 -7.68
CA ASN A 363 33.30 -1.31 -9.05
C ASN A 363 32.80 -2.74 -9.43
N PRO A 364 31.54 -2.91 -9.88
CA PRO A 364 30.97 -4.20 -10.34
C PRO A 364 31.59 -4.73 -11.65
N GLY A 365 32.60 -4.07 -12.21
CA GLY A 365 33.15 -4.31 -13.55
C GLY A 365 33.92 -5.62 -13.76
N GLY A 366 33.69 -6.67 -12.96
CA GLY A 366 34.33 -7.97 -13.19
C GLY A 366 33.59 -9.18 -12.63
N ASN A 367 33.15 -9.14 -11.36
CA ASN A 367 32.66 -10.32 -10.65
C ASN A 367 31.28 -10.07 -9.99
N ASP A 368 30.28 -10.89 -10.34
CA ASP A 368 28.90 -10.85 -9.81
C ASP A 368 28.76 -11.74 -8.55
N TYR A 369 29.48 -11.36 -7.49
CA TYR A 369 29.38 -12.01 -6.18
C TYR A 369 28.00 -11.75 -5.60
N ARG A 370 27.26 -12.82 -5.27
CA ARG A 370 25.85 -12.69 -4.95
C ARG A 370 25.31 -13.81 -4.07
N MET A 371 24.24 -13.48 -3.35
CA MET A 371 23.42 -14.42 -2.60
C MET A 371 22.00 -14.42 -3.16
N ASP A 372 21.55 -15.59 -3.63
CA ASP A 372 20.19 -15.83 -4.06
C ASP A 372 19.39 -16.36 -2.88
N THR A 373 18.79 -15.43 -2.12
CA THR A 373 18.25 -15.73 -0.78
C THR A 373 17.11 -16.75 -0.78
N TRP A 374 16.41 -16.92 -1.91
CA TRP A 374 15.35 -17.92 -2.07
C TRP A 374 15.85 -19.38 -2.02
N ASN A 375 17.16 -19.62 -2.12
CA ASN A 375 17.74 -20.95 -2.03
C ASN A 375 17.90 -21.47 -0.59
N ASN A 376 17.89 -20.57 0.40
CA ASN A 376 17.96 -20.91 1.82
C ASN A 376 17.18 -19.88 2.64
N LEU A 377 15.85 -19.98 2.55
CA LEU A 377 14.92 -19.04 3.17
C LEU A 377 14.27 -19.68 4.41
N VAL A 378 14.36 -19.00 5.55
CA VAL A 378 13.89 -19.52 6.85
C VAL A 378 12.82 -18.60 7.44
N PRO A 379 11.59 -19.08 7.70
CA PRO A 379 10.58 -18.27 8.37
C PRO A 379 10.98 -18.02 9.83
N LEU A 380 10.90 -16.76 10.27
CA LEU A 380 11.04 -16.44 11.68
C LEU A 380 9.76 -16.82 12.41
N THR A 381 9.89 -17.63 13.47
CA THR A 381 8.76 -18.15 14.24
C THR A 381 9.02 -18.01 15.73
N ARG A 382 7.96 -18.04 16.55
CA ARG A 382 8.06 -18.13 18.01
C ARG A 382 7.17 -19.24 18.54
N GLY A 383 7.53 -19.76 19.71
CA GLY A 383 6.77 -20.77 20.43
C GLY A 383 7.57 -22.05 20.68
N SER A 384 6.88 -23.05 21.22
CA SER A 384 7.48 -24.32 21.67
C SER A 384 8.14 -25.15 20.56
N GLY A 385 7.83 -24.87 19.30
CA GLY A 385 8.46 -25.53 18.14
C GLY A 385 9.67 -24.80 17.55
N SER A 386 9.98 -23.59 18.03
CA SER A 386 11.04 -22.75 17.49
C SER A 386 12.38 -22.95 18.24
N PRO A 387 13.53 -22.88 17.56
CA PRO A 387 14.84 -22.93 18.21
C PRO A 387 15.01 -21.83 19.27
N ALA A 388 15.87 -22.09 20.27
CA ALA A 388 16.10 -21.16 21.39
C ALA A 388 16.46 -19.73 20.94
N TRP A 389 17.25 -19.60 19.87
CA TRP A 389 17.64 -18.30 19.34
C TRP A 389 16.47 -17.49 18.77
N MET A 390 15.44 -18.13 18.19
CA MET A 390 14.25 -17.43 17.68
C MET A 390 13.30 -16.99 18.81
N ASN A 391 13.36 -17.69 19.93
CA ASN A 391 12.58 -17.41 21.13
C ASN A 391 13.27 -16.43 22.09
N CYS A 392 14.50 -16.01 21.81
CA CYS A 392 15.15 -14.98 22.62
C CYS A 392 14.38 -13.66 22.54
N THR A 393 14.37 -12.89 23.63
CA THR A 393 13.65 -11.63 23.73
C THR A 393 14.49 -10.56 24.41
N GLY A 394 14.15 -9.30 24.15
CA GLY A 394 14.78 -8.14 24.76
C GLY A 394 16.14 -7.78 24.17
N SER A 395 16.68 -6.65 24.64
CA SER A 395 17.97 -6.11 24.20
C SER A 395 19.16 -7.02 24.52
N GLY A 396 19.02 -8.00 25.42
CA GLY A 396 20.07 -8.97 25.70
C GLY A 396 20.31 -9.99 24.59
N CYS A 397 19.41 -10.12 23.61
CA CYS A 397 19.60 -11.07 22.52
C CYS A 397 20.58 -10.54 21.46
N PHE A 398 21.37 -11.44 20.86
CA PHE A 398 22.38 -11.12 19.82
C PHE A 398 23.31 -9.97 20.25
N ASP A 399 23.92 -10.09 21.44
CA ASP A 399 24.94 -9.16 21.90
C ASP A 399 24.49 -7.69 22.01
N GLY A 400 23.24 -7.45 22.41
CA GLY A 400 22.76 -6.10 22.68
C GLY A 400 21.79 -5.55 21.62
N ILE A 401 21.78 -6.14 20.43
CA ILE A 401 20.98 -5.59 19.32
C ILE A 401 19.51 -5.99 19.46
N GLY A 402 19.21 -7.21 19.92
CA GLY A 402 17.84 -7.74 20.02
C GLY A 402 17.43 -8.61 18.83
N HIS A 403 16.24 -9.20 18.90
CA HIS A 403 15.73 -10.11 17.88
C HIS A 403 14.95 -9.34 16.78
N PRO A 404 15.09 -9.69 15.48
CA PRO A 404 14.48 -8.96 14.37
C PRO A 404 12.95 -8.87 14.45
N ILE A 405 12.26 -9.92 14.96
CA ILE A 405 10.81 -9.88 15.23
C ILE A 405 10.43 -8.71 16.15
N GLU A 406 11.26 -8.34 17.13
CA GLU A 406 10.95 -7.26 18.09
C GLU A 406 11.35 -5.88 17.56
N GLN A 407 12.28 -5.83 16.62
CA GLN A 407 12.71 -4.61 15.93
C GLN A 407 11.92 -4.33 14.64
N THR A 408 10.92 -5.16 14.32
CA THR A 408 10.13 -5.01 13.09
C THR A 408 9.48 -3.63 13.01
N GLY A 409 8.96 -3.10 14.12
CA GLY A 409 8.02 -1.99 14.07
C GLY A 409 6.79 -2.35 13.22
N ASP A 410 5.75 -1.53 13.29
CA ASP A 410 4.67 -1.66 12.32
C ASP A 410 5.04 -0.87 11.07
N LEU A 411 5.48 -1.55 10.02
CA LEU A 411 5.82 -0.95 8.72
C LEU A 411 4.67 -0.17 8.08
N ARG A 412 3.43 -0.45 8.49
CA ARG A 412 2.22 0.32 8.12
C ARG A 412 2.16 1.68 8.79
N SER A 413 3.03 1.94 9.77
CA SER A 413 3.06 3.16 10.59
C SER A 413 4.42 3.88 10.58
N MET A 414 5.45 3.23 10.02
CA MET A 414 6.78 3.82 9.92
C MET A 414 6.78 4.92 8.86
N ARG A 415 7.22 6.14 9.25
CA ARG A 415 7.35 7.25 8.30
C ARG A 415 8.42 6.90 7.26
N GLY A 416 8.09 7.12 5.99
CA GLY A 416 8.98 6.93 4.86
C GLY A 416 10.15 7.92 4.92
N CYS A 417 11.34 7.37 4.67
CA CYS A 417 12.65 8.01 4.76
C CYS A 417 13.02 8.54 6.15
N GLY A 418 13.99 7.85 6.78
CA GLY A 418 14.61 8.32 8.01
C GLY A 418 15.46 9.55 7.76
N LYS A 419 16.50 9.77 8.58
CA LYS A 419 17.40 10.91 8.40
C LYS A 419 18.10 10.90 7.02
N ASP A 420 18.27 9.71 6.44
CA ASP A 420 19.05 9.47 5.24
C ASP A 420 18.22 8.73 4.16
N GLY A 421 18.45 9.05 2.89
CA GLY A 421 17.88 8.33 1.73
C GLY A 421 16.58 8.91 1.14
N CYS A 422 16.01 9.97 1.72
CA CYS A 422 14.78 10.62 1.24
C CYS A 422 14.82 11.01 -0.24
N ASP A 423 15.91 11.63 -0.69
CA ASP A 423 16.10 12.05 -2.08
C ASP A 423 16.10 10.88 -3.08
N LYS A 424 16.33 9.65 -2.61
CA LYS A 424 16.31 8.43 -3.42
C LYS A 424 14.94 7.75 -3.43
N SER A 425 14.02 8.17 -2.58
CA SER A 425 12.66 7.62 -2.54
C SER A 425 11.94 7.98 -3.84
N SER A 426 11.31 7.00 -4.51
CA SER A 426 10.45 7.30 -5.66
C SER A 426 9.14 7.99 -5.26
N VAL A 427 8.85 8.07 -3.95
CA VAL A 427 7.59 8.60 -3.39
C VAL A 427 7.81 9.75 -2.39
N GLY A 428 9.03 10.28 -2.26
CA GLY A 428 9.35 11.41 -1.37
C GLY A 428 9.38 11.05 0.14
N GLU A 429 9.17 12.07 1.00
CA GLU A 429 9.19 11.99 2.48
C GLU A 429 7.89 11.48 3.11
N ASN A 430 6.83 11.34 2.32
CA ASN A 430 5.56 10.82 2.76
C ASN A 430 5.41 9.40 2.21
N ILE A 431 5.20 8.41 3.09
CA ILE A 431 4.22 7.30 2.94
C ILE A 431 4.66 6.09 3.81
N PRO A 432 3.83 5.61 4.76
CA PRO A 432 3.95 4.26 5.31
C PRO A 432 3.56 3.20 4.27
N PHE A 433 4.04 1.96 4.43
CA PHE A 433 3.68 0.84 3.57
C PHE A 433 2.21 0.41 3.74
N GLN A 434 1.27 1.21 3.23
CA GLN A 434 -0.07 0.85 2.79
C GLN A 434 -0.64 1.97 1.92
N ASN A 435 -1.07 1.62 0.71
CA ASN A 435 -2.13 2.37 0.03
C ASN A 435 -3.40 2.09 0.84
N ASP A 436 -3.96 3.13 1.46
CA ASP A 436 -5.23 3.10 2.21
C ASP A 436 -6.23 3.99 1.43
N PRO A 437 -7.40 3.46 1.03
CA PRO A 437 -8.40 4.14 0.22
C PRO A 437 -9.12 5.33 0.89
N THR A 438 -8.78 5.75 2.12
CA THR A 438 -9.33 6.98 2.72
C THR A 438 -8.32 8.11 2.94
N GLY A 439 -7.02 7.87 2.66
CA GLY A 439 -5.96 8.86 2.82
C GLY A 439 -5.63 9.13 4.30
N ALA A 440 -4.63 8.41 4.81
CA ALA A 440 -4.04 8.55 6.15
C ALA A 440 -3.37 9.93 6.42
N ASP A 441 -4.14 11.00 6.30
CA ASP A 441 -4.03 12.14 7.20
C ASP A 441 -5.18 12.03 8.20
N HIS A 442 -4.93 12.49 9.43
CA HIS A 442 -6.00 12.61 10.40
C HIS A 442 -7.04 13.60 9.84
N THR A 443 -8.30 13.17 9.81
CA THR A 443 -9.40 13.89 9.19
C THR A 443 -10.25 14.56 10.27
N ALA A 444 -10.89 15.67 9.95
CA ALA A 444 -11.92 16.18 10.84
C ALA A 444 -13.20 15.33 10.70
N VAL A 445 -13.87 15.09 11.83
CA VAL A 445 -15.18 14.44 11.86
C VAL A 445 -16.23 15.54 11.98
N HIS A 446 -16.76 15.98 10.83
CA HIS A 446 -17.74 17.06 10.73
C HIS A 446 -19.12 16.59 11.15
N VAL A 447 -19.83 17.36 11.97
CA VAL A 447 -21.22 17.12 12.34
C VAL A 447 -22.14 17.86 11.37
N GLN A 448 -23.12 17.17 10.78
CA GLN A 448 -23.96 17.70 9.71
C GLN A 448 -24.76 18.93 10.13
N HIS A 449 -25.41 18.90 11.31
CA HIS A 449 -26.33 19.98 11.71
C HIS A 449 -25.63 21.29 12.05
N SER A 450 -24.45 21.23 12.67
CA SER A 450 -23.72 22.41 13.14
C SER A 450 -22.59 22.84 12.20
N GLY A 451 -22.12 21.96 11.31
CA GLY A 451 -20.92 22.15 10.49
C GLY A 451 -19.60 22.13 11.29
N LYS A 452 -19.68 21.90 12.61
CA LYS A 452 -18.54 21.81 13.53
C LYS A 452 -17.85 20.45 13.43
N VAL A 453 -16.75 20.27 14.14
CA VAL A 453 -15.96 19.03 14.12
C VAL A 453 -15.83 18.44 15.51
N ILE A 454 -15.67 17.12 15.61
CA ILE A 454 -15.41 16.46 16.89
C ILE A 454 -14.02 16.84 17.41
N ASP A 455 -13.98 17.26 18.66
CA ASP A 455 -12.86 17.88 19.34
C ASP A 455 -12.59 17.22 20.70
N VAL A 456 -11.32 17.21 21.09
CA VAL A 456 -10.89 16.97 22.47
C VAL A 456 -10.67 18.33 23.16
N PRO A 457 -11.53 18.71 24.13
CA PRO A 457 -11.46 20.01 24.77
C PRO A 457 -10.08 20.40 25.30
N GLY A 458 -9.62 21.58 24.88
CA GLY A 458 -8.36 22.17 25.31
C GLY A 458 -7.11 21.38 24.89
N ALA A 459 -7.23 20.50 23.89
CA ALA A 459 -6.17 19.57 23.48
C ALA A 459 -5.59 18.76 24.66
N SER A 460 -6.41 18.50 25.68
CA SER A 460 -5.97 17.74 26.85
C SER A 460 -5.50 16.35 26.44
N THR A 461 -4.41 15.86 27.03
CA THR A 461 -3.93 14.48 26.83
C THR A 461 -4.36 13.55 27.96
N SER A 462 -5.17 14.02 28.91
CA SER A 462 -5.66 13.22 30.04
C SER A 462 -6.73 12.22 29.61
N GLU A 463 -6.83 11.08 30.29
CA GLU A 463 -7.93 10.13 30.09
C GLU A 463 -9.25 10.69 30.64
N GLY A 464 -10.37 10.20 30.09
CA GLY A 464 -11.70 10.53 30.60
C GLY A 464 -12.21 11.92 30.20
N VAL A 465 -11.46 12.64 29.36
CA VAL A 465 -11.90 13.92 28.79
C VAL A 465 -13.05 13.64 27.83
N LYS A 466 -14.22 14.21 28.14
CA LYS A 466 -15.42 14.10 27.31
C LYS A 466 -15.21 14.85 26.02
N LEU A 467 -15.57 14.23 24.91
CA LEU A 467 -15.46 14.82 23.58
C LEU A 467 -16.60 15.81 23.36
N THR A 468 -16.33 16.84 22.59
CA THR A 468 -17.31 17.86 22.21
C THR A 468 -17.26 18.12 20.72
N GLN A 469 -18.23 18.83 20.17
CA GLN A 469 -18.05 19.52 18.90
C GLN A 469 -17.40 20.89 19.12
N PHE A 470 -16.63 21.35 18.14
CA PHE A 470 -16.02 22.67 18.15
C PHE A 470 -15.89 23.22 16.72
N SER A 471 -15.86 24.54 16.57
CA SER A 471 -15.57 25.20 15.29
C SER A 471 -14.24 24.69 14.71
N ASN A 472 -14.24 24.21 13.46
CA ASN A 472 -13.04 23.63 12.83
C ASN A 472 -11.89 24.65 12.77
N ARG A 473 -10.85 24.43 13.57
CA ARG A 473 -9.61 25.22 13.60
C ARG A 473 -8.48 24.52 12.87
N GLY A 474 -8.70 23.28 12.43
CA GLY A 474 -7.73 22.46 11.73
C GLY A 474 -6.56 22.00 12.59
N VAL A 475 -6.72 22.02 13.92
CA VAL A 475 -5.70 21.67 14.92
C VAL A 475 -5.75 20.19 15.29
N ASP A 476 -4.67 19.63 15.80
CA ASP A 476 -4.49 18.18 15.98
C ASP A 476 -5.51 17.51 16.89
N ASN A 477 -6.05 18.20 17.89
CA ASN A 477 -7.10 17.69 18.79
C ASN A 477 -8.48 17.55 18.11
N GLU A 478 -8.63 18.02 16.87
CA GLU A 478 -9.83 17.86 16.03
C GLU A 478 -9.62 16.84 14.91
N ARG A 479 -8.45 16.19 14.86
CA ARG A 479 -8.07 15.30 13.77
C ARG A 479 -8.07 13.84 14.22
N TRP A 480 -8.83 13.01 13.53
CA TRP A 480 -9.07 11.61 13.88
C TRP A 480 -8.57 10.68 12.78
N MET A 481 -7.94 9.59 13.19
CA MET A 481 -7.56 8.47 12.34
C MET A 481 -8.60 7.36 12.49
N LEU A 482 -9.11 6.86 11.37
CA LEU A 482 -10.03 5.74 11.34
C LEU A 482 -9.24 4.46 11.07
N GLU A 483 -9.09 3.61 12.08
CA GLU A 483 -8.32 2.36 12.00
C GLU A 483 -9.28 1.16 11.92
N SER A 484 -9.08 0.23 10.98
CA SER A 484 -9.88 -1.00 10.94
C SER A 484 -9.70 -1.81 12.24
N ALA A 485 -10.81 -2.23 12.84
CA ALA A 485 -10.86 -3.09 14.02
C ALA A 485 -11.25 -4.56 13.68
N GLY A 486 -11.32 -4.88 12.38
CA GLY A 486 -11.78 -6.17 11.86
C GLY A 486 -13.30 -6.24 11.61
N GLY A 487 -13.71 -6.99 10.59
CA GLY A 487 -15.11 -7.07 10.17
C GLY A 487 -15.63 -5.74 9.60
N GLU A 488 -16.80 -5.30 10.05
CA GLU A 488 -17.45 -4.02 9.66
C GLU A 488 -17.11 -2.85 10.61
N TYR A 489 -16.17 -3.01 11.54
CA TYR A 489 -15.92 -2.07 12.64
C TYR A 489 -14.59 -1.33 12.54
N PHE A 490 -14.57 -0.12 13.08
CA PHE A 490 -13.45 0.79 13.07
C PHE A 490 -13.20 1.41 14.45
N THR A 491 -11.96 1.77 14.73
CA THR A 491 -11.56 2.56 15.90
C THR A 491 -11.23 3.98 15.44
N LEU A 492 -11.60 5.00 16.22
CA LEU A 492 -11.22 6.38 15.93
C LEU A 492 -10.16 6.84 16.93
N ARG A 493 -8.97 7.21 16.45
CA ARG A 493 -7.83 7.66 17.26
C ARG A 493 -7.54 9.14 17.03
N VAL A 494 -7.48 9.96 18.07
CA VAL A 494 -7.18 11.39 17.93
C VAL A 494 -5.67 11.63 17.75
N ARG A 495 -5.31 12.56 16.87
CA ARG A 495 -3.92 12.84 16.45
C ARG A 495 -3.02 13.26 17.60
N HIS A 496 -3.48 14.21 18.42
CA HIS A 496 -2.60 14.89 19.38
C HIS A 496 -2.22 13.99 20.56
N SER A 497 -3.13 13.13 21.02
CA SER A 497 -2.92 12.27 22.20
C SER A 497 -2.73 10.79 21.89
N GLY A 498 -3.04 10.35 20.66
CA GLY A 498 -2.99 8.95 20.25
C GLY A 498 -4.04 8.05 20.92
N LYS A 499 -5.00 8.64 21.65
CA LYS A 499 -6.07 7.94 22.37
C LYS A 499 -7.28 7.68 21.48
N CYS A 500 -8.09 6.71 21.87
CA CYS A 500 -9.26 6.27 21.13
C CYS A 500 -10.53 6.95 21.64
N MET A 501 -11.46 7.19 20.73
CA MET A 501 -12.85 7.50 21.03
C MET A 501 -13.48 6.31 21.75
N ASP A 502 -14.14 6.57 22.87
CA ASP A 502 -14.58 5.54 23.81
C ASP A 502 -15.93 5.94 24.43
N VAL A 503 -16.91 5.05 24.35
CA VAL A 503 -18.16 5.23 25.11
C VAL A 503 -17.91 4.88 26.58
N ALA A 504 -18.09 5.89 27.46
CA ALA A 504 -17.68 5.82 28.85
C ALA A 504 -18.19 4.56 29.57
N GLY A 505 -17.24 3.77 30.09
CA GLY A 505 -17.51 2.59 30.91
C GLY A 505 -18.27 1.48 30.19
N SER A 506 -18.24 1.43 28.85
CA SER A 506 -19.02 0.49 28.04
C SER A 506 -20.52 0.50 28.37
N SER A 507 -21.03 1.66 28.82
CA SER A 507 -22.44 1.83 29.16
C SER A 507 -23.34 1.59 27.96
N THR A 508 -24.52 1.03 28.17
CA THR A 508 -25.59 0.93 27.16
C THR A 508 -26.69 1.98 27.36
N THR A 509 -26.51 2.89 28.32
CA THR A 509 -27.48 3.94 28.64
C THR A 509 -27.38 5.10 27.64
N ALA A 510 -28.54 5.53 27.12
CA ALA A 510 -28.66 6.72 26.28
C ALA A 510 -28.17 7.99 27.00
N GLY A 511 -27.48 8.87 26.28
CA GLY A 511 -26.89 10.09 26.84
C GLY A 511 -25.56 9.86 27.57
N THR A 512 -25.00 8.65 27.52
CA THR A 512 -23.65 8.42 28.05
C THR A 512 -22.64 9.18 27.21
N ASN A 513 -21.74 9.93 27.88
CA ASN A 513 -20.69 10.69 27.21
C ASN A 513 -19.70 9.78 26.47
N VAL A 514 -19.21 10.28 25.35
CA VAL A 514 -18.07 9.73 24.63
C VAL A 514 -16.84 10.51 25.07
N LEU A 515 -15.75 9.81 25.34
CA LEU A 515 -14.51 10.38 25.87
C LEU A 515 -13.30 9.89 25.07
N GLN A 516 -12.14 10.50 25.29
CA GLN A 516 -10.88 9.87 24.90
C GLN A 516 -10.36 8.95 26.02
N HIS A 517 -9.94 7.74 25.64
CA HIS A 517 -9.33 6.76 26.54
C HIS A 517 -8.14 6.08 25.85
N THR A 518 -7.18 5.55 26.63
CA THR A 518 -6.22 4.57 26.09
C THR A 518 -6.93 3.48 25.27
N CYS A 519 -6.42 3.28 24.06
CA CYS A 519 -6.90 2.25 23.14
C CYS A 519 -6.65 0.87 23.75
N ASN A 520 -7.71 0.13 24.05
CA ASN A 520 -7.65 -1.16 24.74
C ASN A 520 -8.33 -2.30 23.96
N GLY A 521 -8.87 -2.01 22.77
CA GLY A 521 -9.52 -2.99 21.91
C GLY A 521 -10.93 -3.42 22.37
N GLY A 522 -11.49 -2.75 23.37
CA GLY A 522 -12.86 -2.95 23.85
C GLY A 522 -13.90 -2.65 22.76
N ASP A 523 -15.05 -3.32 22.85
CA ASP A 523 -16.11 -3.12 21.86
C ASP A 523 -16.81 -1.74 21.98
N ASN A 524 -16.63 -1.04 23.10
CA ASN A 524 -17.03 0.36 23.30
C ASN A 524 -16.10 1.39 22.62
N GLN A 525 -15.00 0.93 22.01
CA GLN A 525 -14.09 1.72 21.17
C GLN A 525 -14.23 1.37 19.67
N LYS A 526 -15.18 0.50 19.33
CA LYS A 526 -15.41 0.01 17.96
C LYS A 526 -16.72 0.56 17.44
N PHE A 527 -16.66 1.20 16.28
CA PHE A 527 -17.78 1.87 15.66
C PHE A 527 -18.00 1.30 14.27
N ARG A 528 -19.25 0.94 13.99
CA ARG A 528 -19.70 0.66 12.63
C ARG A 528 -20.10 1.98 11.98
N LEU A 529 -19.60 2.24 10.79
CA LEU A 529 -20.02 3.39 9.99
C LEU A 529 -21.26 2.97 9.19
N ILE A 530 -22.41 3.56 9.52
CA ILE A 530 -23.66 3.33 8.81
C ILE A 530 -23.92 4.55 7.91
N PRO A 531 -24.00 4.39 6.58
CA PRO A 531 -24.24 5.51 5.66
C PRO A 531 -25.51 6.30 5.99
N TYR A 532 -25.47 7.62 5.80
CA TYR A 532 -26.53 8.58 6.15
C TYR A 532 -26.99 9.48 5.00
N GLY A 533 -26.36 9.42 3.82
CA GLY A 533 -26.55 10.44 2.77
C GLY A 533 -25.32 11.30 2.52
N ASN A 534 -25.03 11.65 1.27
CA ASN A 534 -24.17 12.80 0.90
C ASN A 534 -22.77 12.82 1.56
N GLY A 535 -22.18 11.65 1.76
CA GLY A 535 -20.87 11.49 2.41
C GLY A 535 -20.88 11.59 3.94
N TYR A 536 -22.06 11.53 4.56
CA TYR A 536 -22.24 11.44 6.01
C TYR A 536 -22.54 10.01 6.46
N PHE A 537 -22.26 9.73 7.73
CA PHE A 537 -22.35 8.44 8.40
C PHE A 537 -22.87 8.63 9.82
N ALA A 538 -23.71 7.72 10.28
CA ALA A 538 -23.86 7.45 11.70
C ALA A 538 -22.69 6.56 12.17
N LEU A 539 -22.15 6.86 13.35
CA LEU A 539 -21.17 6.01 14.00
C LEU A 539 -21.88 5.22 15.10
N GLN A 540 -22.11 3.93 14.86
CA GLN A 540 -22.80 3.06 15.81
C GLN A 540 -21.79 2.28 16.65
N ALA A 541 -21.84 2.44 17.97
CA ALA A 541 -20.98 1.71 18.89
C ALA A 541 -21.33 0.21 18.91
N LYS A 542 -20.33 -0.65 18.77
CA LYS A 542 -20.50 -2.11 18.65
C LYS A 542 -21.14 -2.74 19.89
N HIS A 543 -20.79 -2.27 21.09
CA HIS A 543 -21.26 -2.88 22.34
C HIS A 543 -22.73 -2.57 22.67
N SER A 544 -23.23 -1.40 22.27
CA SER A 544 -24.57 -0.91 22.63
C SER A 544 -25.55 -0.85 21.46
N ASN A 545 -25.07 -0.92 20.21
CA ASN A 545 -25.82 -0.63 18.99
C ASN A 545 -26.46 0.78 18.97
N GLN A 546 -25.93 1.71 19.78
CA GLN A 546 -26.35 3.12 19.81
C GLN A 546 -25.44 3.98 18.92
N CYS A 547 -25.98 5.08 18.39
CA CYS A 547 -25.26 6.00 17.52
C CYS A 547 -24.62 7.12 18.33
N LEU A 548 -23.51 7.67 17.82
CA LEU A 548 -22.97 8.91 18.35
C LEU A 548 -23.90 10.09 18.03
N ASP A 549 -24.02 11.02 18.97
CA ASP A 549 -24.98 12.13 18.94
C ASP A 549 -24.36 13.38 19.58
N ILE A 550 -24.58 14.55 18.99
CA ILE A 550 -24.35 15.82 19.67
C ILE A 550 -25.56 16.14 20.55
N ALA A 551 -25.33 16.07 21.87
CA ALA A 551 -26.38 16.13 22.88
C ALA A 551 -27.32 17.33 22.69
N GLY A 552 -28.61 17.03 22.57
CA GLY A 552 -29.66 18.05 22.40
C GLY A 552 -29.59 18.82 21.08
N GLY A 553 -28.81 18.36 20.10
CA GLY A 553 -28.62 19.04 18.83
C GLY A 553 -27.95 20.41 18.97
N SER A 554 -27.10 20.59 19.97
CA SER A 554 -26.43 21.88 20.26
C SER A 554 -25.79 22.48 19.00
N MET A 555 -25.91 23.79 18.80
CA MET A 555 -25.22 24.53 17.74
C MET A 555 -23.95 25.22 18.22
N ASP A 556 -23.66 25.13 19.51
CA ASP A 556 -22.56 25.85 20.16
C ASP A 556 -21.27 25.02 20.21
N ASP A 557 -20.14 25.73 20.30
CA ASP A 557 -18.87 25.12 20.67
C ASP A 557 -18.96 24.52 22.09
N GLY A 558 -18.42 23.33 22.28
CA GLY A 558 -18.50 22.61 23.56
C GLY A 558 -19.77 21.76 23.74
N GLY A 559 -20.62 21.62 22.72
CA GLY A 559 -21.71 20.63 22.72
C GLY A 559 -21.15 19.21 22.87
N PHE A 560 -21.60 18.45 23.87
CA PHE A 560 -21.04 17.13 24.19
C PHE A 560 -21.41 16.08 23.15
N LEU A 561 -20.43 15.23 22.82
CA LEU A 561 -20.66 13.99 22.08
C LEU A 561 -21.08 12.89 23.07
N VAL A 562 -22.23 12.29 22.81
CA VAL A 562 -22.81 11.21 23.60
C VAL A 562 -23.13 10.02 22.69
N GLN A 563 -23.48 8.88 23.27
CA GLN A 563 -24.25 7.86 22.55
C GLN A 563 -25.75 8.07 22.77
N TRP A 564 -26.56 7.77 21.78
CA TRP A 564 -28.02 7.85 21.81
C TRP A 564 -28.64 6.75 20.94
N PRO A 565 -29.86 6.25 21.24
CA PRO A 565 -30.58 5.40 20.29
C PRO A 565 -30.66 6.07 18.93
N CYS A 566 -30.14 5.40 17.89
CA CYS A 566 -30.04 5.95 16.54
C CYS A 566 -31.39 6.53 16.08
N ALA A 567 -31.49 7.85 16.15
CA ALA A 567 -32.68 8.65 15.85
C ALA A 567 -32.72 9.10 14.39
N TRP A 568 -31.60 8.92 13.66
CA TRP A 568 -31.49 9.29 12.25
C TRP A 568 -31.65 10.80 12.00
N THR A 569 -31.24 11.62 12.97
CA THR A 569 -31.25 13.09 12.93
C THR A 569 -29.90 13.70 12.53
N ALA A 570 -29.88 14.95 12.06
CA ALA A 570 -28.64 15.59 11.57
C ALA A 570 -27.54 15.78 12.63
N ASN A 571 -27.87 15.71 13.92
CA ASN A 571 -26.91 15.76 15.03
C ASN A 571 -26.25 14.41 15.35
N GLU A 572 -26.66 13.32 14.68
CA GLU A 572 -26.02 11.99 14.70
C GLU A 572 -25.30 11.67 13.38
N SER A 573 -25.19 12.67 12.49
CA SER A 573 -24.72 12.51 11.12
C SER A 573 -23.34 13.15 10.96
N PHE A 574 -22.34 12.35 10.58
CA PHE A 574 -20.95 12.76 10.57
C PHE A 574 -20.24 12.53 9.23
N ARG A 575 -19.43 13.49 8.79
CA ARG A 575 -18.62 13.37 7.57
C ARG A 575 -17.13 13.46 7.89
N PHE A 576 -16.34 12.60 7.27
CA PHE A 576 -14.89 12.63 7.36
C PHE A 576 -14.33 13.51 6.23
N ALA A 577 -13.67 14.62 6.57
CA ALA A 577 -13.05 15.53 5.59
C ALA A 577 -11.83 16.27 6.17
N ARG A 578 -10.89 16.66 5.30
CA ARG A 578 -9.68 17.40 5.67
C ARG A 578 -9.96 18.88 5.95
#